data_AF-A0A813JBD5-F1
#
_entry.id   AF-A0A813JBD5-F1
#
_cell.length_a   1.000
_cell.length_b   1.000
_cell.length_c   1.000
_cell.angle_alpha   90.00
_cell.angle_beta   90.00
_cell.angle_gamma   90.00
#
_symmetry.space_group_name_H-M   'P 1'
#
loop_
_entity.id
_entity.type
_entity.pdbx_description
1 polymer ?
#
loop_
_entity_poly.entity_id
_entity_poly.type
_entity_poly.pdbx_seq_one_letter_code
_entity_poly.pdbx_strand_id
1 'polypeptide(L)' 'VLGKGSFGKAYLVKNTEADELCVVKQMETSTMDPKERNEAVKEAMLLKRMDHPNIVRFKE' A
#
# COMPACT_ATOMS: atom_id res chain seq x y z
N VAL A 1 -4.69 8.20 11.30
CA VAL A 1 -4.51 6.76 11.01
C VAL A 1 -5.88 6.18 10.73
N LEU A 2 -6.09 5.57 9.56
CA LEU A 2 -7.35 4.93 9.16
C LEU A 2 -7.46 3.50 9.69
N GLY A 3 -6.34 2.82 9.88
CA GLY A 3 -6.32 1.44 10.38
C GLY A 3 -4.91 0.98 10.74
N LYS A 4 -4.85 -0.11 11.51
CA LYS A 4 -3.61 -0.82 11.86
C LYS A 4 -3.82 -2.32 11.64
N GLY A 5 -2.84 -2.99 11.08
CA GLY A 5 -2.85 -4.43 10.84
C GLY A 5 -1.46 -5.04 11.04
N SER A 6 -1.33 -6.35 10.79
CA SER A 6 -0.09 -7.11 10.90
C SER A 6 1.07 -6.49 10.13
N PHE A 7 0.78 -5.91 8.96
CA PHE A 7 1.79 -5.35 8.05
C PHE A 7 2.08 -3.86 8.29
N GLY A 8 1.39 -3.19 9.22
CA GLY A 8 1.63 -1.78 9.53
C GLY A 8 0.36 -0.92 9.63
N LYS A 9 0.46 0.35 9.22
CA LYS A 9 -0.57 1.38 9.44
C LYS A 9 -1.04 2.01 8.13
N ALA A 10 -2.33 2.30 8.03
CA ALA A 10 -2.91 3.03 6.91
C ALA A 10 -3.16 4.50 7.29
N TYR A 11 -2.80 5.42 6.41
CA TYR A 11 -2.99 6.86 6.60
C TYR A 11 -3.73 7.45 5.41
N LEU A 12 -4.75 8.26 5.68
CA LEU A 12 -5.28 9.19 4.69
C LEU A 12 -4.25 10.30 4.49
N VAL A 13 -3.84 10.53 3.26
CA VAL A 13 -2.91 11.60 2.87
C VAL A 13 -3.46 12.35 1.68
N LYS A 14 -2.90 13.52 1.38
CA LYS A 14 -3.19 14.29 0.18
C LYS A 14 -2.01 14.15 -0.78
N ASN A 15 -2.27 13.66 -1.99
CA ASN A 15 -1.30 13.75 -3.07
C ASN A 15 -1.23 15.21 -3.51
N THR A 16 -0.08 15.85 -3.33
CA THR A 16 0.13 17.27 -3.60
C THR A 16 0.20 17.60 -5.09
N GLU A 17 0.50 16.62 -5.94
CA GLU A 17 0.60 16.79 -7.39
C GLU A 17 -0.78 16.69 -8.06
N ALA A 18 -1.59 15.71 -7.64
CA ALA A 18 -2.92 15.46 -8.18
C ALA A 18 -4.04 16.20 -7.45
N ASP A 19 -3.75 16.84 -6.31
CA ASP A 19 -4.71 17.45 -5.39
C ASP A 19 -5.78 16.47 -4.84
N GLU A 20 -5.52 15.17 -4.89
CA GLU A 20 -6.45 14.11 -4.51
C GLU A 20 -6.10 13.47 -3.16
N LEU A 21 -7.13 13.02 -2.43
CA LEU A 21 -6.93 12.20 -1.24
C LEU A 21 -6.60 10.76 -1.63
N CYS A 22 -5.61 10.18 -0.99
CA CYS A 22 -5.24 8.78 -1.15
C CYS A 22 -4.85 8.13 0.19
N VAL A 23 -4.70 6.81 0.17
CA VAL A 23 -4.31 6.04 1.37
C VAL A 23 -2.90 5.50 1.18
N VAL A 24 -2.01 5.84 2.10
CA VAL A 24 -0.66 5.27 2.18
C VAL A 24 -0.67 4.15 3.22
N LYS A 25 -0.29 2.93 2.78
CA LYS A 25 -0.02 1.77 3.64
C LYS A 25 1.47 1.81 4.02
N GLN A 26 1.77 2.30 5.23
CA GLN A 26 3.11 2.31 5.78
C GLN A 26 3.44 0.93 6.35
N MET A 27 4.56 0.35 5.88
CA MET A 27 5.05 -0.95 6.31
C MET A 27 6.43 -0.81 6.94
N GLU A 28 6.65 -1.50 8.07
CA GLU A 28 7.99 -1.57 8.67
C GLU A 28 8.77 -2.66 7.96
N THR A 29 9.73 -2.28 7.13
CA THR A 29 10.52 -3.25 6.35
C THR A 29 11.81 -3.64 7.04
N SER A 30 12.26 -2.89 8.05
CA SER A 30 13.53 -3.16 8.74
C SER A 30 13.52 -4.47 9.51
N THR A 31 12.33 -4.90 9.96
CA THR A 31 12.14 -6.12 10.76
C THR A 31 11.66 -7.31 9.93
N MET A 32 11.38 -7.12 8.64
CA MET A 32 10.92 -8.18 7.75
C MET A 32 12.07 -9.08 7.33
N ASP A 33 11.84 -10.38 7.35
CA ASP A 33 12.77 -11.31 6.74
C ASP A 33 12.75 -11.19 5.20
N PRO A 34 13.75 -11.72 4.48
CA PRO A 34 13.79 -11.62 3.02
C PRO A 34 12.59 -12.26 2.31
N LYS A 35 11.97 -13.28 2.90
CA LYS A 35 10.80 -13.96 2.32
C LYS A 35 9.56 -13.08 2.45
N GLU A 36 9.30 -12.53 3.64
CA GLU A 36 8.19 -11.60 3.89
C GLU A 36 8.31 -10.35 3.00
N ARG A 37 9.52 -9.81 2.84
CA ARG A 37 9.76 -8.68 1.94
C ARG A 37 9.42 -9.03 0.49
N ASN A 38 9.81 -10.22 0.03
CA ASN A 38 9.49 -10.68 -1.32
C ASN A 38 7.98 -10.91 -1.51
N GLU A 39 7.28 -11.42 -0.50
CA GLU A 39 5.83 -11.57 -0.52
C GLU A 39 5.12 -10.21 -0.57
N ALA A 40 5.57 -9.23 0.23
CA ALA A 40 5.04 -7.86 0.20
C ALA A 40 5.23 -7.18 -1.17
N VAL A 41 6.40 -7.36 -1.80
CA VAL A 41 6.67 -6.85 -3.15
C VAL A 41 5.76 -7.54 -4.18
N LYS A 42 5.53 -8.85 -4.06
CA LYS A 42 4.61 -9.59 -4.95
C LYS A 42 3.18 -9.09 -4.80
N GLU A 43 2.70 -8.84 -3.58
CA GLU A 43 1.37 -8.27 -3.33
C GLU A 43 1.21 -6.92 -4.02
N ALA A 44 2.18 -6.02 -3.84
CA ALA A 44 2.17 -4.70 -4.48
C ALA A 44 2.20 -4.79 -6.02
N MET A 45 3.03 -5.69 -6.57
CA MET A 45 3.10 -5.93 -8.02
C MET A 45 1.79 -6.48 -8.59
N LEU A 46 1.09 -7.35 -7.86
CA LEU A 46 -0.21 -7.86 -8.26
C LEU A 46 -1.25 -6.73 -8.27
N LEU A 47 -1.34 -5.97 -7.18
CA LEU A 47 -2.29 -4.87 -7.05
C LEU A 47 -2.06 -3.79 -8.12
N LYS A 48 -0.81 -3.52 -8.49
CA LYS A 48 -0.44 -2.61 -9.59
C LYS A 48 -1.04 -3.00 -10.93
N ARG A 49 -1.30 -4.29 -11.16
CA ARG A 49 -1.89 -4.81 -12.41
C ARG A 49 -3.42 -4.84 -12.39
N MET A 50 -4.05 -4.60 -11.24
CA MET A 50 -5.51 -4.66 -11.12
C MET A 50 -6.12 -3.33 -11.55
N ASP A 51 -7.01 -3.38 -12.55
CA ASP A 51 -7.81 -2.24 -12.98
C ASP A 51 -9.28 -2.66 -13.09
N HIS A 52 -10.04 -2.41 -12.03
CA HIS A 52 -11.43 -2.84 -11.93
C HIS A 52 -12.21 -1.93 -10.97
N PRO A 53 -13.48 -1.57 -11.25
CA PRO A 53 -14.26 -0.66 -10.41
C PRO A 53 -14.46 -1.11 -8.96
N ASN A 54 -14.38 -2.42 -8.68
CA ASN A 54 -14.52 -2.98 -7.33
C ASN A 54 -13.19 -3.38 -6.67
N ILE A 55 -12.06 -3.02 -7.27
CA ILE A 55 -10.74 -3.30 -6.71
C ILE A 55 -10.04 -1.97 -6.47
N VAL A 56 -9.44 -1.81 -5.29
CA VAL A 56 -8.73 -0.58 -4.94
C VAL A 56 -7.55 -0.41 -5.91
N ARG A 57 -7.54 0.71 -6.64
CA ARG A 57 -6.47 1.01 -7.59
C ARG A 57 -5.19 1.36 -6.86
N PHE A 58 -4.11 0.71 -7.24
CA PHE A 58 -2.77 1.11 -6.84
C PHE A 58 -2.43 2.47 -7.48
N LYS A 59 -1.89 3.39 -6.68
CA LYS A 59 -1.30 4.66 -7.15
C LYS A 59 0.18 4.66 -6.78
N GLU A 60 1.03 5.07 -7.71
CA GLU A 60 2.46 5.28 -7.48
C GLU A 60 2.72 6.48 -6.56
#